data_AF-A0A0D3H3L6-F1
#
_entry.id   AF-A0A0D3H3L6-F1
#
_cell.length_a   1.000
_cell.length_b   1.000
_cell.length_c   1.000
_cell.angle_alpha   90.00
_cell.angle_beta   90.00
_cell.angle_gamma   90.00
#
_symmetry.space_group_name_H-M   'P 1'
#
loop_
_entity.id
_entity.type
_entity.pdbx_description
1 polymer ?
#
loop_
_entity_poly.entity_id
_entity_poly.type
_entity_poly.pdbx_seq_one_letter_code
_entity_poly.pdbx_strand_id
1 'polypeptide(L)'
;MLAELHLEKLQVSDRGVSALSGLEVLYLAKAPEVTDVGLGKLATRSPRLRKLHVDGWKANRIGDRGLAAVAQKCAALQELVLIGVNLTSASLELIAANCPALERLALCGSDTFGDAEISCVATKCAALRKLCIKACPVSDAGMDKLAQGCPRLVKVKVKKCQGVTPECAERLRASRNGALAVNVDTPGGAGELQDARSVDESGVLENAGSDTLPDDLDDRIGGPDLSCGSSGRPLGWKARMGAFMSRSLSVSMFRRRPRGIFLLHSFKMSPYWDGN
;
A
#
# COMPACT_ATOMS: atom_id res chain seq x y z
N MET A 1 -27.05 5.51 15.25
CA MET A 1 -25.89 4.59 15.16
C MET A 1 -25.15 4.95 13.90
N LEU A 2 -23.83 5.09 13.96
CA LEU A 2 -23.01 5.45 12.80
C LEU A 2 -22.58 4.13 12.16
N ALA A 3 -23.28 3.70 11.11
CA ALA A 3 -23.05 2.40 10.49
C ALA A 3 -21.86 2.43 9.53
N GLU A 4 -21.55 3.59 8.96
CA GLU A 4 -20.53 3.75 7.93
C GLU A 4 -19.63 4.94 8.27
N LEU A 5 -18.32 4.71 8.24
CA LEU A 5 -17.31 5.73 8.50
C LEU A 5 -16.21 5.68 7.45
N HIS A 6 -15.91 6.85 6.89
CA HIS A 6 -14.82 7.07 5.96
C HIS A 6 -13.81 8.03 6.58
N LEU A 7 -12.58 7.56 6.77
CA LEU A 7 -11.46 8.35 7.26
C LEU A 7 -10.43 8.44 6.15
N GLU A 8 -10.36 9.59 5.46
CA GLU A 8 -9.32 9.86 4.45
C GLU A 8 -8.46 11.07 4.88
N LYS A 9 -7.13 10.92 4.84
CA LYS A 9 -6.15 12.00 5.09
C LYS A 9 -6.32 12.70 6.45
N LEU A 10 -6.87 12.01 7.43
CA LEU A 10 -7.04 12.53 8.78
C LEU A 10 -5.95 11.98 9.70
N GLN A 11 -5.46 12.83 10.62
CA GLN A 11 -4.58 12.44 11.74
C GLN A 11 -5.38 11.67 12.80
N VAL A 12 -6.07 10.60 12.39
CA VAL A 12 -6.75 9.71 13.34
C VAL A 12 -5.75 8.65 13.77
N SER A 13 -5.39 8.69 15.05
CA SER A 13 -4.58 7.66 15.69
C SER A 13 -5.42 6.50 16.21
N ASP A 14 -4.76 5.46 16.71
CA ASP A 14 -5.37 4.36 17.45
C ASP A 14 -6.35 4.83 18.55
N ARG A 15 -6.11 5.98 19.20
CA ARG A 15 -7.04 6.54 20.19
C ARG A 15 -8.36 6.98 19.56
N GLY A 16 -8.30 7.62 18.39
CA GLY A 16 -9.49 8.04 17.66
C GLY A 16 -10.28 6.84 17.14
N VAL A 17 -9.59 5.88 16.51
CA VAL A 17 -10.23 4.67 15.95
C VAL A 17 -10.81 3.78 17.06
N SER A 18 -10.08 3.63 18.18
CA SER A 18 -10.55 2.83 19.32
C SER A 18 -11.72 3.45 20.08
N ALA A 19 -12.01 4.74 19.90
CA ALA A 19 -13.19 5.40 20.49
C ALA A 19 -14.49 5.03 19.76
N LEU A 20 -14.40 4.55 18.52
CA LEU A 20 -15.52 4.18 17.67
C LEU A 20 -16.11 2.83 18.08
N SER A 21 -17.41 2.65 17.82
CA SER A 21 -18.11 1.40 18.13
C SER A 21 -19.37 1.23 17.28
N GLY A 22 -19.74 -0.03 17.04
CA GLY A 22 -20.96 -0.37 16.31
C GLY A 22 -20.92 -0.04 14.83
N LEU A 23 -19.73 -0.02 14.22
CA LEU A 23 -19.59 0.19 12.78
C LEU A 23 -19.96 -1.08 12.00
N GLU A 24 -20.55 -0.89 10.83
CA GLU A 24 -20.77 -1.91 9.80
C GLU A 24 -19.80 -1.75 8.63
N VAL A 25 -19.36 -0.53 8.36
CA VAL A 25 -18.52 -0.18 7.22
C VAL A 25 -17.42 0.78 7.68
N LEU A 26 -16.17 0.41 7.41
CA LEU A 26 -15.00 1.22 7.75
C LEU A 26 -14.08 1.36 6.54
N TYR A 27 -13.81 2.60 6.16
CA TYR A 27 -12.79 2.98 5.20
C TYR A 27 -11.68 3.76 5.91
N LEU A 28 -10.46 3.20 5.91
CA LEU A 28 -9.25 3.81 6.42
C LEU A 28 -8.31 4.09 5.25
N ALA A 29 -8.17 5.35 4.83
CA ALA A 29 -7.29 5.74 3.75
C ALA A 29 -6.28 6.79 4.21
N LYS A 30 -4.99 6.51 4.00
CA LYS A 30 -3.90 7.43 4.36
C LYS A 30 -3.94 7.80 5.85
N ALA A 31 -4.12 6.80 6.71
CA ALA A 31 -4.20 6.93 8.16
C ALA A 31 -2.96 6.27 8.82
N PRO A 32 -1.77 6.90 8.74
CA PRO A 32 -0.50 6.28 9.14
C PRO A 32 -0.35 6.05 10.65
N GLU A 33 -1.18 6.73 11.45
CA GLU A 33 -1.20 6.61 12.91
C GLU A 33 -2.13 5.49 13.41
N VAL A 34 -2.83 4.81 12.51
CA VAL A 34 -3.62 3.63 12.83
C VAL A 34 -2.76 2.39 12.66
N THR A 35 -2.66 1.60 13.72
CA THR A 35 -1.88 0.37 13.79
C THR A 35 -2.78 -0.84 14.03
N ASP A 36 -2.19 -2.02 14.04
CA ASP A 36 -2.85 -3.26 14.49
C ASP A 36 -3.57 -3.11 15.84
N VAL A 37 -3.04 -2.28 16.76
CA VAL A 37 -3.64 -2.06 18.08
C VAL A 37 -4.95 -1.30 17.98
N GLY A 38 -4.98 -0.23 17.18
CA GLY A 38 -6.21 0.54 16.93
C GLY A 38 -7.26 -0.30 16.22
N LEU A 39 -6.85 -1.03 15.18
CA LEU A 39 -7.74 -1.91 14.42
C LEU A 39 -8.32 -3.03 15.29
N GLY A 40 -7.50 -3.67 16.14
CA GLY A 40 -7.96 -4.70 17.06
C GLY A 40 -8.95 -4.19 18.11
N LYS A 41 -8.72 -3.00 18.68
CA LYS A 41 -9.67 -2.36 19.60
C LYS A 41 -10.98 -1.94 18.92
N LEU A 42 -10.92 -1.54 17.66
CA LEU A 42 -12.13 -1.24 16.90
C LEU A 42 -12.92 -2.50 16.60
N ALA A 43 -12.25 -3.60 16.25
CA ALA A 43 -12.88 -4.87 15.95
C ALA A 43 -13.68 -5.41 17.15
N THR A 44 -13.12 -5.31 18.37
CA THR A 44 -13.84 -5.73 19.59
C THR A 44 -15.10 -4.90 19.87
N ARG A 45 -15.09 -3.62 19.45
CA ARG A 45 -16.22 -2.69 19.64
C ARG A 45 -17.19 -2.65 18.46
N SER A 46 -16.87 -3.31 17.36
CA SER A 46 -17.65 -3.32 16.11
C SER A 46 -17.80 -4.75 15.57
N PRO A 47 -18.45 -5.67 16.31
CA PRO A 47 -18.61 -7.06 15.88
C PRO A 47 -19.51 -7.23 14.64
N ARG A 48 -20.26 -6.18 14.28
CA ARG A 48 -21.12 -6.12 13.09
C ARG A 48 -20.42 -5.57 11.86
N LEU A 49 -19.08 -5.44 11.88
CA LEU A 49 -18.34 -4.94 10.72
C LEU A 49 -18.52 -5.90 9.53
N ARG A 50 -19.06 -5.37 8.44
CA ARG A 50 -19.34 -6.04 7.17
C ARG A 50 -18.34 -5.65 6.09
N LYS A 51 -17.84 -4.43 6.11
CA LYS A 51 -16.90 -3.93 5.11
C LYS A 51 -15.70 -3.26 5.77
N LEU A 52 -14.51 -3.69 5.37
CA LEU A 52 -13.25 -3.09 5.80
C LEU A 52 -12.42 -2.76 4.57
N HIS A 53 -12.06 -1.48 4.43
CA HIS A 53 -11.11 -1.01 3.45
C HIS A 53 -9.95 -0.34 4.17
N VAL A 54 -8.73 -0.83 3.93
CA VAL A 54 -7.49 -0.25 4.44
C VAL A 54 -6.59 0.13 3.27
N ASP A 55 -6.22 1.41 3.17
CA ASP A 55 -5.22 1.93 2.25
C ASP A 55 -4.04 2.49 3.04
N GLY A 56 -2.96 1.70 3.06
CA GLY A 56 -1.74 1.91 3.81
C GLY A 56 -0.56 2.45 2.99
N TRP A 57 -0.78 2.92 1.75
CA TRP A 57 0.34 3.33 0.88
C TRP A 57 1.32 4.32 1.57
N LYS A 58 2.63 4.00 1.53
CA LYS A 58 3.80 4.72 2.12
C LYS A 58 4.03 4.67 3.64
N ALA A 59 3.07 4.26 4.48
CA ALA A 59 3.25 4.30 5.94
C ALA A 59 2.33 3.33 6.69
N ASN A 60 2.05 2.16 6.12
CA ASN A 60 1.16 1.19 6.73
C ASN A 60 1.75 0.59 8.03
N ARG A 61 0.93 0.56 9.09
CA ARG A 61 1.24 -0.12 10.37
C ARG A 61 0.19 -1.17 10.73
N ILE A 62 -0.66 -1.53 9.78
CA ILE A 62 -1.64 -2.60 9.88
C ILE A 62 -1.10 -3.79 9.08
N GLY A 63 -1.06 -4.96 9.68
CA GLY A 63 -0.66 -6.21 9.05
C GLY A 63 -1.44 -7.39 9.61
N ASP A 64 -0.80 -8.56 9.67
CA ASP A 64 -1.46 -9.80 10.07
C ASP A 64 -2.11 -9.74 11.45
N ARG A 65 -1.51 -9.04 12.43
CA ARG A 65 -2.05 -8.99 13.80
C ARG A 65 -3.38 -8.23 13.85
N GLY A 66 -3.47 -7.11 13.14
CA GLY A 66 -4.70 -6.32 13.04
C GLY A 66 -5.78 -7.07 12.26
N LEU A 67 -5.40 -7.70 11.14
CA LEU A 67 -6.32 -8.50 10.33
C LEU A 67 -6.84 -9.74 11.08
N ALA A 68 -5.98 -10.42 11.85
CA ALA A 68 -6.38 -11.53 12.72
C ALA A 68 -7.37 -11.07 13.80
N ALA A 69 -7.17 -9.89 14.40
CA ALA A 69 -8.11 -9.34 15.37
C ALA A 69 -9.47 -9.02 14.75
N VAL A 70 -9.50 -8.51 13.51
CA VAL A 70 -10.74 -8.32 12.75
C VAL A 70 -11.41 -9.66 12.49
N ALA A 71 -10.68 -10.65 11.97
CA ALA A 71 -11.22 -11.97 11.70
C ALA A 71 -11.88 -12.61 12.94
N GLN A 72 -11.23 -12.52 14.09
CA GLN A 72 -11.71 -13.11 15.34
C GLN A 72 -12.94 -12.41 15.93
N LYS A 73 -13.19 -11.14 15.62
CA LYS A 73 -14.25 -10.34 16.26
C LYS A 73 -15.38 -9.95 15.31
N CYS A 74 -15.13 -9.95 14.01
CA CYS A 74 -16.06 -9.48 12.97
C CYS A 74 -16.48 -10.63 12.04
N ALA A 75 -17.24 -11.59 12.57
CA ALA A 75 -17.70 -12.76 11.79
C ALA A 75 -18.65 -12.40 10.63
N ALA A 76 -19.26 -11.20 10.68
CA ALA A 76 -20.16 -10.69 9.65
C ALA A 76 -19.43 -10.02 8.46
N LEU A 77 -18.10 -10.12 8.38
CA LEU A 77 -17.31 -9.49 7.33
C LEU A 77 -17.66 -10.09 5.95
N GLN A 78 -18.01 -9.23 5.01
CA GLN A 78 -18.44 -9.53 3.64
C GLN A 78 -17.48 -8.97 2.60
N GLU A 79 -16.81 -7.85 2.89
CA GLU A 79 -15.93 -7.14 1.98
C GLU A 79 -14.63 -6.76 2.68
N LEU A 80 -13.50 -7.21 2.12
CA LEU A 80 -12.16 -6.85 2.56
C LEU A 80 -11.37 -6.29 1.38
N VAL A 81 -10.98 -5.02 1.50
CA VAL A 81 -10.16 -4.31 0.52
C VAL A 81 -8.88 -3.85 1.19
N LEU A 82 -7.73 -4.32 0.70
CA LEU A 82 -6.43 -3.92 1.23
C LEU A 82 -5.54 -3.35 0.13
N ILE A 83 -5.01 -2.16 0.36
CA ILE A 83 -4.13 -1.44 -0.56
C ILE A 83 -2.82 -1.14 0.20
N GLY A 84 -1.70 -1.66 -0.29
CA GLY A 84 -0.39 -1.51 0.36
C GLY A 84 -0.30 -2.18 1.74
N VAL A 85 -1.10 -3.23 1.97
CA VAL A 85 -1.07 -4.03 3.20
C VAL A 85 -0.55 -5.42 2.86
N ASN A 86 0.54 -5.79 3.52
CA ASN A 86 1.14 -7.11 3.39
C ASN A 86 0.49 -8.04 4.42
N LEU A 87 -0.33 -8.96 3.90
CA LEU A 87 -0.91 -10.07 4.66
C LEU A 87 -0.25 -11.38 4.28
N THR A 88 -0.15 -12.31 5.22
CA THR A 88 0.36 -13.66 4.98
C THR A 88 -0.76 -14.69 4.92
N SER A 89 -0.43 -15.91 4.50
CA SER A 89 -1.32 -17.06 4.58
C SER A 89 -1.94 -17.25 5.97
N ALA A 90 -1.20 -17.02 7.06
CA ALA A 90 -1.71 -17.20 8.42
C ALA A 90 -2.92 -16.31 8.75
N SER A 91 -2.86 -15.02 8.41
CA SER A 91 -4.01 -14.12 8.65
C SER A 91 -5.16 -14.39 7.69
N LEU A 92 -4.85 -14.76 6.45
CA LEU A 92 -5.85 -15.15 5.46
C LEU A 92 -6.63 -16.40 5.86
N GLU A 93 -5.95 -17.39 6.45
CA GLU A 93 -6.60 -18.58 7.01
C GLU A 93 -7.55 -18.25 8.15
N LEU A 94 -7.15 -17.33 9.04
CA LEU A 94 -8.02 -16.85 10.11
C LEU A 94 -9.23 -16.10 9.57
N ILE A 95 -9.04 -15.27 8.54
CA ILE A 95 -10.15 -14.58 7.86
C ILE A 95 -11.09 -15.60 7.24
N ALA A 96 -10.58 -16.57 6.48
CA ALA A 96 -11.39 -17.57 5.81
C ALA A 96 -12.16 -18.45 6.82
N ALA A 97 -11.55 -18.81 7.95
CA ALA A 97 -12.18 -19.63 8.98
C ALA A 97 -13.25 -18.88 9.79
N ASN A 98 -13.03 -17.60 10.11
CA ASN A 98 -13.91 -16.84 11.00
C ASN A 98 -14.90 -15.91 10.28
N CYS A 99 -14.70 -15.64 9.00
CA CYS A 99 -15.56 -14.78 8.18
C CYS A 99 -16.22 -15.57 7.03
N PRO A 100 -17.17 -16.48 7.33
CA PRO A 100 -17.80 -17.34 6.33
C PRO A 100 -18.67 -16.58 5.32
N ALA A 101 -18.99 -15.32 5.61
CA ALA A 101 -19.77 -14.44 4.73
C ALA A 101 -18.91 -13.59 3.77
N LEU A 102 -17.59 -13.82 3.69
CA LEU A 102 -16.71 -13.02 2.85
C LEU A 102 -17.00 -13.25 1.35
N GLU A 103 -17.65 -12.27 0.73
CA GLU A 103 -18.04 -12.31 -0.69
C GLU A 103 -17.06 -11.56 -1.60
N ARG A 104 -16.35 -10.57 -1.06
CA ARG A 104 -15.43 -9.72 -1.82
C ARG A 104 -14.07 -9.60 -1.13
N LEU A 105 -13.03 -10.04 -1.84
CA LEU A 105 -11.64 -9.77 -1.52
C LEU A 105 -10.98 -8.95 -2.64
N ALA A 106 -10.30 -7.87 -2.26
CA ALA A 106 -9.57 -7.00 -3.17
C ALA A 106 -8.20 -6.62 -2.59
N LEU A 107 -7.13 -6.85 -3.36
CA LEU A 107 -5.75 -6.59 -2.93
C LEU A 107 -4.98 -5.79 -3.97
N CYS A 108 -4.27 -4.76 -3.52
CA CYS A 108 -3.49 -3.88 -4.38
C CYS A 108 -2.10 -3.64 -3.79
N GLY A 109 -1.03 -4.00 -4.50
CA GLY A 109 0.33 -3.73 -4.05
C GLY A 109 0.66 -4.44 -2.74
N SER A 110 0.26 -5.71 -2.61
CA SER A 110 0.65 -6.57 -1.50
C SER A 110 1.77 -7.48 -1.98
N ASP A 111 2.97 -7.27 -1.45
CA ASP A 111 4.18 -8.00 -1.85
C ASP A 111 4.19 -9.44 -1.34
N THR A 112 3.35 -9.75 -0.34
CA THR A 112 3.23 -11.07 0.28
C THR A 112 2.06 -11.89 -0.25
N PHE A 113 1.24 -11.34 -1.16
CA PHE A 113 0.06 -12.05 -1.67
C PHE A 113 0.37 -12.73 -3.01
N GLY A 114 0.77 -14.01 -2.95
CA GLY A 114 1.13 -14.81 -4.11
C GLY A 114 0.29 -16.08 -4.26
N ASP A 115 0.85 -17.07 -4.96
CA ASP A 115 0.13 -18.31 -5.31
C ASP A 115 -0.27 -19.17 -4.11
N ALA A 116 0.50 -19.09 -3.00
CA ALA A 116 0.16 -19.76 -1.75
C ALA A 116 -1.10 -19.16 -1.13
N GLU A 117 -1.20 -17.84 -1.10
CA GLU A 117 -2.37 -17.12 -0.60
C GLU A 117 -3.57 -17.35 -1.50
N ILE A 118 -3.41 -17.34 -2.83
CA ILE A 118 -4.49 -17.71 -3.76
C ILE A 118 -4.99 -19.13 -3.49
N SER A 119 -4.08 -20.09 -3.27
CA SER A 119 -4.44 -21.47 -2.92
C SER A 119 -5.28 -21.53 -1.64
N CYS A 120 -4.92 -20.73 -0.62
CA CYS A 120 -5.68 -20.61 0.60
C CYS A 120 -7.07 -20.01 0.34
N VAL A 121 -7.16 -18.93 -0.45
CA VAL A 121 -8.46 -18.35 -0.85
C VAL A 121 -9.33 -19.39 -1.56
N ALA A 122 -8.76 -20.09 -2.54
CA ALA A 122 -9.45 -21.06 -3.39
C ALA A 122 -10.08 -22.20 -2.56
N THR A 123 -9.38 -22.66 -1.53
CA THR A 123 -9.79 -23.80 -0.70
C THR A 123 -10.69 -23.42 0.46
N LYS A 124 -10.48 -22.25 1.09
CA LYS A 124 -11.14 -21.89 2.36
C LYS A 124 -12.27 -20.86 2.19
N CYS A 125 -12.24 -20.00 1.17
CA CYS A 125 -13.23 -18.92 0.99
C CYS A 125 -14.43 -19.35 0.11
N ALA A 126 -15.26 -20.27 0.61
CA ALA A 126 -16.38 -20.85 -0.18
C ALA A 126 -17.47 -19.85 -0.60
N ALA A 127 -17.65 -18.75 0.15
CA ALA A 127 -18.63 -17.71 -0.15
C ALA A 127 -18.12 -16.63 -1.11
N LEU A 128 -16.84 -16.68 -1.52
CA LEU A 128 -16.23 -15.64 -2.33
C LEU A 128 -16.87 -15.56 -3.71
N ARG A 129 -17.36 -14.37 -4.07
CA ARG A 129 -18.00 -14.07 -5.35
C ARG A 129 -17.15 -13.19 -6.25
N LYS A 130 -16.35 -12.32 -5.64
CA LYS A 130 -15.57 -11.31 -6.36
C LYS A 130 -14.14 -11.31 -5.82
N LEU A 131 -13.17 -11.66 -6.66
CA LEU A 131 -11.74 -11.51 -6.37
C LEU A 131 -11.12 -10.45 -7.29
N CYS A 132 -10.29 -9.57 -6.75
CA CYS A 132 -9.55 -8.63 -7.57
C CYS A 132 -8.17 -8.41 -7.00
N ILE A 133 -7.18 -8.49 -7.87
CA ILE A 133 -5.78 -8.51 -7.49
C ILE A 133 -5.08 -7.54 -8.42
N LYS A 134 -4.29 -6.64 -7.84
CA LYS A 134 -3.54 -5.66 -8.60
C LYS A 134 -2.11 -5.57 -8.07
N ALA A 135 -1.13 -5.65 -8.97
CA ALA A 135 0.29 -5.51 -8.60
C ALA A 135 0.67 -6.39 -7.39
N CYS A 136 0.34 -7.68 -7.47
CA CYS A 136 0.75 -8.69 -6.47
C CYS A 136 1.55 -9.79 -7.19
N PRO A 137 2.45 -10.51 -6.51
CA PRO A 137 3.28 -11.58 -7.10
C PRO A 137 2.49 -12.88 -7.31
N VAL A 138 1.38 -12.80 -8.03
CA VAL A 138 0.55 -13.95 -8.43
C VAL A 138 0.95 -14.40 -9.83
N SER A 139 0.92 -15.71 -10.05
CA SER A 139 1.19 -16.34 -11.33
C SER A 139 0.01 -17.18 -11.84
N ASP A 140 0.13 -17.66 -13.07
CA ASP A 140 -0.76 -18.65 -13.67
C ASP A 140 -1.02 -19.87 -12.76
N ALA A 141 0.00 -20.33 -12.02
CA ALA A 141 -0.15 -21.49 -11.14
C ALA A 141 -1.12 -21.21 -9.98
N GLY A 142 -1.09 -20.00 -9.41
CA GLY A 142 -2.08 -19.58 -8.42
C GLY A 142 -3.48 -19.50 -9.01
N MET A 143 -3.60 -18.93 -10.21
CA MET A 143 -4.87 -18.79 -10.88
C MET A 143 -5.48 -20.14 -11.29
N ASP A 144 -4.69 -21.13 -11.69
CA ASP A 144 -5.19 -22.49 -11.97
C ASP A 144 -5.76 -23.15 -10.70
N LYS A 145 -5.16 -22.91 -9.52
CA LYS A 145 -5.74 -23.33 -8.23
C LYS A 145 -7.04 -22.60 -7.93
N LEU A 146 -7.12 -21.31 -8.25
CA LEU A 146 -8.37 -20.54 -8.13
C LEU A 146 -9.46 -21.10 -9.04
N ALA A 147 -9.12 -21.57 -10.24
CA ALA A 147 -10.06 -22.19 -11.17
C ALA A 147 -10.74 -23.42 -10.55
N GLN A 148 -10.00 -24.19 -9.76
CA GLN A 148 -10.46 -25.42 -9.08
C GLN A 148 -11.21 -25.14 -7.76
N GLY A 149 -11.07 -23.95 -7.17
CA GLY A 149 -11.66 -23.57 -5.87
C GLY A 149 -12.79 -22.54 -5.97
N CYS A 150 -13.29 -22.01 -4.84
CA CYS A 150 -14.33 -20.95 -4.81
C CYS A 150 -15.56 -21.22 -5.73
N PRO A 151 -16.51 -22.09 -5.33
CA PRO A 151 -17.64 -22.50 -6.19
C PRO A 151 -18.59 -21.36 -6.56
N ARG A 152 -18.61 -20.27 -5.78
CA ARG A 152 -19.51 -19.12 -5.97
C ARG A 152 -18.84 -17.93 -6.68
N LEU A 153 -17.62 -18.11 -7.20
CA LEU A 153 -16.87 -17.04 -7.83
C LEU A 153 -17.54 -16.63 -9.15
N VAL A 154 -17.93 -15.36 -9.23
CA VAL A 154 -18.61 -14.77 -10.41
C VAL A 154 -17.71 -13.78 -11.12
N LYS A 155 -16.77 -13.14 -10.40
CA LYS A 155 -15.90 -12.12 -10.99
C LYS A 155 -14.47 -12.23 -10.51
N VAL A 156 -13.53 -12.26 -11.45
CA VAL A 156 -12.09 -12.19 -11.22
C VAL A 156 -11.53 -11.04 -12.05
N LYS A 157 -10.79 -10.15 -11.38
CA LYS A 157 -10.05 -9.06 -12.03
C LYS A 157 -8.59 -9.15 -11.62
N VAL A 158 -7.68 -9.29 -12.57
CA VAL A 158 -6.24 -9.31 -12.32
C VAL A 158 -5.61 -8.18 -13.12
N LYS A 159 -4.87 -7.28 -12.47
CA LYS A 159 -4.24 -6.14 -13.16
C LYS A 159 -2.79 -6.01 -12.76
N LYS A 160 -1.90 -5.72 -13.72
CA LYS A 160 -0.48 -5.46 -13.43
C LYS A 160 0.20 -6.58 -12.61
N CYS A 161 -0.25 -7.83 -12.75
CA CYS A 161 0.40 -8.99 -12.14
C CYS A 161 1.26 -9.64 -13.23
N GLN A 162 2.58 -9.56 -13.08
CA GLN A 162 3.53 -9.92 -14.16
C GLN A 162 3.55 -11.43 -14.44
N GLY A 163 3.21 -12.26 -13.45
CA GLY A 163 3.18 -13.71 -13.59
C GLY A 163 1.90 -14.28 -14.21
N VAL A 164 0.89 -13.44 -14.48
CA VAL A 164 -0.39 -13.90 -15.04
C VAL A 164 -0.44 -13.58 -16.53
N THR A 165 -0.63 -14.62 -17.33
CA THR A 165 -0.74 -14.53 -18.80
C THR A 165 -2.20 -14.31 -19.23
N PRO A 166 -2.44 -13.76 -20.43
CA PRO A 166 -3.80 -13.68 -20.97
C PRO A 166 -4.41 -15.07 -21.21
N GLU A 167 -3.62 -16.09 -21.50
CA GLU A 167 -4.10 -17.48 -21.68
C GLU A 167 -4.75 -18.05 -20.42
N CYS A 168 -4.21 -17.67 -19.26
CA CYS A 168 -4.81 -18.02 -17.97
C CYS A 168 -6.25 -17.50 -17.84
N ALA A 169 -6.56 -16.34 -18.43
CA ALA A 169 -7.92 -15.80 -18.41
C ALA A 169 -8.90 -16.74 -19.11
N GLU A 170 -8.50 -17.32 -20.24
CA GLU A 170 -9.33 -18.29 -20.97
C GLU A 170 -9.47 -19.61 -20.20
N ARG A 171 -8.39 -20.11 -19.58
CA ARG A 171 -8.46 -21.31 -18.72
C ARG A 171 -9.45 -21.13 -17.56
N LEU A 172 -9.42 -19.97 -16.90
CA LEU A 172 -10.34 -19.62 -15.83
C LEU A 172 -11.80 -19.56 -16.31
N ARG A 173 -12.06 -18.98 -17.49
CA ARG A 173 -13.42 -18.93 -18.07
C ARG A 173 -13.90 -20.32 -18.47
N ALA A 174 -13.04 -21.11 -19.11
CA ALA A 174 -13.34 -22.48 -19.55
C ALA A 174 -13.67 -23.39 -18.36
N SER A 175 -12.91 -23.30 -17.26
CA SER A 175 -13.16 -24.07 -16.03
C SER A 175 -14.54 -23.82 -15.41
N ARG A 176 -15.22 -22.74 -15.78
CA ARG A 176 -16.50 -22.30 -15.21
C ARG A 176 -17.62 -22.22 -16.24
N ASN A 177 -17.48 -22.91 -17.38
CA ASN A 177 -18.44 -22.92 -18.48
C ASN A 177 -18.88 -21.49 -18.91
N GLY A 178 -17.97 -20.51 -18.84
CA GLY A 178 -18.25 -19.11 -19.19
C GLY A 178 -19.04 -18.30 -18.15
N ALA A 179 -19.46 -18.89 -17.02
CA ALA A 179 -20.19 -18.16 -15.97
C ALA A 179 -19.31 -17.18 -15.18
N LEU A 180 -17.98 -17.30 -15.29
CA LEU A 180 -17.01 -16.47 -14.59
C LEU A 180 -16.61 -15.27 -15.45
N ALA A 181 -16.92 -14.06 -14.99
CA ALA A 181 -16.43 -12.83 -15.59
C ALA A 181 -14.96 -12.61 -15.22
N VAL A 182 -14.05 -12.89 -16.15
CA VAL A 182 -12.60 -12.71 -16.00
C VAL A 182 -12.13 -11.47 -16.75
N ASN A 183 -11.36 -10.61 -16.09
CA ASN A 183 -10.64 -9.49 -16.69
C ASN A 183 -9.17 -9.58 -16.26
N VAL A 184 -8.26 -9.74 -17.22
CA VAL A 184 -6.82 -9.76 -16.99
C VAL A 184 -6.19 -8.63 -17.81
N ASP A 185 -5.73 -7.58 -17.14
CA ASP A 185 -4.93 -6.52 -17.74
C ASP A 185 -3.45 -6.81 -17.44
N THR A 186 -2.78 -7.50 -18.36
CA THR A 186 -1.32 -7.69 -18.28
C THR A 186 -0.62 -6.39 -18.71
N PRO A 187 0.46 -5.99 -18.04
CA PRO A 187 1.27 -4.86 -18.49
C PRO A 187 2.13 -5.33 -19.66
N GLY A 188 1.58 -5.31 -20.88
CA GLY A 188 2.29 -5.84 -22.05
C GLY A 188 1.58 -5.62 -23.39
N GLY A 189 0.82 -4.53 -23.57
CA GLY A 189 0.21 -4.17 -24.84
C GLY A 189 0.38 -2.68 -25.17
N ALA A 190 1.41 -2.38 -25.97
CA ALA A 190 1.65 -1.23 -26.86
C ALA A 190 1.23 0.22 -26.46
N GLY A 191 2.22 1.13 -26.49
CA GLY A 191 2.10 2.59 -26.46
C GLY A 191 3.10 3.26 -25.48
N GLU A 192 4.39 3.29 -25.80
CA GLU A 192 5.14 4.46 -26.36
C GLU A 192 5.46 5.54 -25.29
N LEU A 193 6.66 6.09 -25.08
CA LEU A 193 7.93 6.12 -25.82
C LEU A 193 9.13 6.23 -24.86
N GLN A 194 10.25 5.67 -25.32
CA GLN A 194 11.60 5.91 -24.85
C GLN A 194 12.02 7.35 -25.19
N ASP A 195 12.40 8.12 -24.18
CA ASP A 195 13.30 9.27 -24.34
C ASP A 195 14.56 9.01 -23.52
N ALA A 196 15.51 8.30 -24.14
CA ALA A 196 16.91 8.35 -23.76
C ALA A 196 17.75 8.38 -25.04
N ARG A 197 17.77 9.59 -25.62
CA ARG A 197 18.83 10.20 -26.44
C ARG A 197 19.69 9.26 -27.26
N SER A 198 19.43 9.31 -28.57
CA SER A 198 20.34 8.95 -29.65
C SER A 198 21.74 9.50 -29.43
N VAL A 199 22.72 8.61 -29.59
CA VAL A 199 24.12 8.92 -29.86
C VAL A 199 24.18 9.55 -31.25
N ASP A 200 24.55 10.83 -31.34
CA ASP A 200 24.98 11.47 -32.57
C ASP A 200 26.50 11.58 -32.59
N GLU A 201 27.09 10.70 -33.41
CA GLU A 201 28.48 10.71 -33.82
C GLU A 201 28.62 11.69 -35.00
N SER A 202 29.49 12.70 -34.86
CA SER A 202 29.98 13.51 -35.97
C SER A 202 31.45 13.85 -35.69
N GLY A 203 32.35 13.16 -36.40
CA GLY A 203 33.80 13.39 -36.34
C GLY A 203 34.24 14.64 -37.11
N VAL A 204 35.52 14.99 -36.96
CA VAL A 204 36.55 15.16 -38.02
C VAL A 204 37.91 15.35 -37.31
N LEU A 205 38.95 14.72 -37.85
CA LEU A 205 40.33 14.69 -37.37
C LEU A 205 41.21 15.80 -38.01
N GLU A 206 42.37 16.02 -37.36
CA GLU A 206 43.70 16.39 -37.87
C GLU A 206 44.29 17.81 -37.64
N ASN A 207 45.41 17.77 -36.88
CA ASN A 207 46.73 18.41 -37.04
C ASN A 207 46.92 19.93 -36.96
N ALA A 208 47.79 20.38 -36.04
CA ALA A 208 49.22 20.65 -36.30
C ALA A 208 49.87 21.37 -35.10
N GLY A 209 51.13 21.05 -34.79
CA GLY A 209 51.88 21.63 -33.67
C GLY A 209 52.52 22.99 -33.96
N SER A 210 53.05 23.62 -32.91
CA SER A 210 54.20 24.52 -32.96
C SER A 210 54.64 24.88 -31.53
N ASP A 211 55.94 24.75 -31.31
CA ASP A 211 56.74 25.04 -30.12
C ASP A 211 56.67 26.51 -29.66
N THR A 212 56.91 26.78 -28.36
CA THR A 212 58.07 27.56 -27.84
C THR A 212 57.97 27.85 -26.32
N LEU A 213 59.07 27.58 -25.60
CA LEU A 213 59.47 28.15 -24.28
C LEU A 213 60.27 29.48 -24.54
N PRO A 214 60.93 30.20 -23.57
CA PRO A 214 61.20 29.93 -22.14
C PRO A 214 61.21 31.19 -21.19
N ASP A 215 61.85 31.02 -20.00
CA ASP A 215 62.49 32.00 -19.09
C ASP A 215 61.58 32.73 -18.05
N ASP A 216 61.94 32.96 -16.77
CA ASP A 216 63.11 32.64 -15.94
C ASP A 216 62.86 33.04 -14.45
N LEU A 217 63.64 32.40 -13.56
CA LEU A 217 64.34 32.89 -12.35
C LEU A 217 63.70 33.32 -10.99
N ASP A 218 64.49 32.89 -9.98
CA ASP A 218 64.72 33.33 -8.60
C ASP A 218 63.86 32.76 -7.44
N ASP A 219 64.38 32.39 -6.26
CA ASP A 219 65.61 31.77 -5.72
C ASP A 219 65.44 31.85 -4.17
N ARG A 220 66.15 31.00 -3.42
CA ARG A 220 66.52 31.12 -1.99
C ARG A 220 65.62 30.57 -0.87
N ILE A 221 65.89 29.31 -0.56
CA ILE A 221 66.46 28.76 0.71
C ILE A 221 66.38 29.64 1.98
N GLY A 222 65.78 29.08 3.03
CA GLY A 222 66.04 29.40 4.44
C GLY A 222 65.09 28.67 5.40
N GLY A 223 65.52 27.54 5.99
CA GLY A 223 65.01 27.06 7.29
C GLY A 223 65.92 27.57 8.43
N PRO A 224 65.78 27.10 9.69
CA PRO A 224 64.73 26.27 10.29
C PRO A 224 64.24 26.84 11.67
N ASP A 225 63.58 25.97 12.45
CA ASP A 225 63.31 26.04 13.90
C ASP A 225 62.07 26.82 14.39
N LEU A 226 61.09 26.10 14.95
CA LEU A 226 61.00 25.86 16.40
C LEU A 226 59.69 25.14 16.76
N SER A 227 59.85 24.22 17.70
CA SER A 227 58.87 23.29 18.24
C SER A 227 57.86 23.92 19.21
N CYS A 228 56.79 23.15 19.43
CA CYS A 228 56.07 22.94 20.70
C CYS A 228 54.95 23.91 21.10
N GLY A 229 53.80 23.33 21.49
CA GLY A 229 52.90 23.97 22.44
C GLY A 229 51.42 23.67 22.23
N SER A 230 50.91 22.65 22.90
CA SER A 230 49.50 22.25 22.89
C SER A 230 48.55 23.35 23.41
N SER A 231 47.33 23.43 22.88
CA SER A 231 46.07 23.40 23.65
C SER A 231 44.87 23.81 22.80
N GLY A 232 43.70 23.21 23.06
CA GLY A 232 42.42 23.90 22.81
C GLY A 232 41.43 23.23 21.87
N ARG A 233 40.63 22.32 22.43
CA ARG A 233 39.17 22.17 22.28
C ARG A 233 38.54 22.41 20.88
N PRO A 234 37.85 21.42 20.29
CA PRO A 234 36.88 21.64 19.23
C PRO A 234 35.49 21.91 19.84
N LEU A 235 34.73 22.88 19.32
CA LEU A 235 33.25 22.96 19.46
C LEU A 235 32.71 23.93 18.39
N GLY A 236 32.46 23.37 17.21
CA GLY A 236 31.82 24.04 16.08
C GLY A 236 30.30 23.85 16.10
N TRP A 237 29.62 24.99 16.22
CA TRP A 237 28.38 25.37 15.52
C TRP A 237 27.02 24.80 15.97
N LYS A 238 26.48 25.49 16.99
CA LYS A 238 25.20 26.24 17.02
C LYS A 238 23.98 25.67 16.28
N ALA A 239 23.08 25.13 17.11
CA ALA A 239 21.64 25.06 16.89
C ALA A 239 21.00 26.45 16.66
N ARG A 240 20.00 26.51 15.77
CA ARG A 240 18.99 27.57 15.74
C ARG A 240 17.65 27.01 16.19
N MET A 241 17.29 27.37 17.42
CA MET A 241 15.94 27.35 17.94
C MET A 241 15.23 28.65 17.54
N GLY A 242 13.96 28.54 17.17
CA GLY A 242 13.00 29.66 17.08
C GLY A 242 11.62 29.01 17.11
N ALA A 243 11.04 28.80 18.28
CA ALA A 243 10.28 29.74 19.11
C ALA A 243 8.77 29.61 18.86
N PHE A 244 8.12 29.17 19.94
CA PHE A 244 6.71 29.11 20.25
C PHE A 244 5.85 30.23 19.65
N MET A 245 4.69 29.85 19.10
CA MET A 245 3.47 30.62 19.31
C MET A 245 2.35 29.68 19.78
N SER A 246 1.98 29.93 21.03
CA SER A 246 0.80 29.42 21.72
C SER A 246 -0.46 29.80 20.93
N ARG A 247 -1.33 28.83 20.65
CA ARG A 247 -2.74 29.09 20.29
C ARG A 247 -3.61 27.86 20.58
N SER A 248 -4.27 27.96 21.73
CA SER A 248 -5.63 27.48 22.04
C SER A 248 -5.97 26.01 21.79
N LEU A 249 -6.08 25.27 22.89
CA LEU A 249 -6.89 24.05 23.00
C LEU A 249 -8.34 24.36 22.61
N SER A 250 -8.82 23.82 21.49
CA SER A 250 -10.24 23.62 21.27
C SER A 250 -10.57 22.16 21.51
N VAL A 251 -11.02 21.87 22.74
CA VAL A 251 -11.82 20.68 23.01
C VAL A 251 -13.13 20.88 22.27
N SER A 252 -13.23 20.37 21.05
CA SER A 252 -14.52 20.30 20.36
C SER A 252 -15.38 19.29 21.11
N MET A 253 -16.25 19.83 21.98
CA MET A 253 -17.34 19.11 22.61
C MET A 253 -18.05 18.26 21.55
N PHE A 254 -18.14 16.95 21.79
CA PHE A 254 -19.10 16.07 21.13
C PHE A 254 -20.50 16.54 21.52
N ARG A 255 -21.04 17.52 20.79
CA ARG A 255 -22.44 17.92 20.90
C ARG A 255 -23.27 16.80 20.28
N ARG A 256 -23.85 15.96 21.14
CA ARG A 256 -24.96 15.07 20.75
C ARG A 256 -26.09 15.92 20.17
N ARG A 257 -26.38 15.74 18.88
CA ARG A 257 -27.69 16.04 18.29
C ARG A 257 -28.25 14.79 17.61
N PRO A 258 -29.58 14.57 17.69
CA PRO A 258 -30.19 13.36 17.19
C PRO A 258 -30.26 13.42 15.67
N ARG A 259 -29.82 12.34 15.01
CA ARG A 259 -29.90 12.09 13.56
C ARG A 259 -29.05 13.03 12.71
N GLY A 260 -27.78 12.68 12.51
CA GLY A 260 -26.89 13.32 11.54
C GLY A 260 -25.93 12.29 10.95
N ILE A 261 -26.07 12.04 9.65
CA ILE A 261 -25.07 11.37 8.82
C ILE A 261 -23.84 12.29 8.80
N PHE A 262 -22.68 11.81 9.27
CA PHE A 262 -21.42 12.52 9.07
C PHE A 262 -20.96 12.26 7.64
N LEU A 263 -21.40 13.11 6.70
CA LEU A 263 -20.84 13.19 5.36
C LEU A 263 -19.56 14.03 5.43
N LEU A 264 -18.44 13.37 5.74
CA LEU A 264 -17.11 13.88 5.40
C LEU A 264 -16.86 13.49 3.94
N HIS A 265 -17.08 14.47 3.05
CA HIS A 265 -16.78 14.46 1.60
C HIS A 265 -17.10 13.15 0.86
N SER A 266 -18.18 13.18 0.06
CA SER A 266 -18.43 12.19 -1.00
C SER A 266 -17.17 11.98 -1.84
N PHE A 267 -16.54 10.81 -1.72
CA PHE A 267 -15.40 10.45 -2.57
C PHE A 267 -15.68 9.15 -3.31
N LYS A 268 -15.55 9.27 -4.64
CA LYS A 268 -15.51 8.17 -5.61
C LYS A 268 -14.54 7.12 -5.09
N MET A 269 -15.01 5.87 -5.01
CA MET A 269 -14.15 4.70 -4.94
C MET A 269 -13.00 4.91 -5.93
N SER A 270 -11.76 4.70 -5.50
CA SER A 270 -10.62 4.80 -6.41
C SER A 270 -10.96 4.01 -7.68
N PRO A 271 -10.86 4.58 -8.90
CA PRO A 271 -11.42 4.03 -10.14
C PRO A 271 -10.88 2.63 -10.52
N TYR A 272 -9.99 2.08 -9.71
CA TYR A 272 -9.39 0.76 -9.85
C TYR A 272 -10.34 -0.41 -9.61
N TRP A 273 -11.43 -0.26 -8.83
CA TRP A 273 -12.26 -1.39 -8.40
C TRP A 273 -13.70 -1.35 -8.94
N ASP A 274 -14.18 -0.17 -9.31
CA ASP A 274 -15.49 0.03 -9.92
C ASP A 274 -15.50 -0.52 -11.34
N GLY A 275 -16.08 -1.70 -11.47
CA GLY A 275 -16.64 -2.15 -12.73
C GLY A 275 -17.70 -3.13 -12.34
N ASN A 276 -18.95 -2.76 -12.63
CA ASN A 276 -20.10 -3.66 -12.60
C ASN A 276 -19.86 -4.81 -13.58
#